data_AF-A0A3N2RJW0-F1
#
_entry.id   AF-A0A3N2RJW0-F1
#
_cell.length_a   1.000
_cell.length_b   1.000
_cell.length_c   1.000
_cell.angle_alpha   90.00
_cell.angle_beta   90.00
_cell.angle_gamma   90.00
#
_symmetry.space_group_name_H-M   'P 1'
#
loop_
_entity.id
_entity.type
_entity.pdbx_description
1 polymer ?
#
loop_
_entity_poly.entity_id
_entity_poly.type
_entity_poly.pdbx_seq_one_letter_code
_entity_poly.pdbx_strand_id
1 'polypeptide(L)'
;MNRNDDSDARPGGSRPHRPHPEAAAAAREWALQERAREDERRGAPMSEDEPRLAQYRLLSRALRAPPMEPIPYGFAEQVARRAQAAAEAGDGIERWLQRLLLLGLAVAGASLIVGGASEWWPGVDAALRRLPSGIVSWGALAGACCLLSWGWSAVARATGLEPGASARAA
;
A
#
# COMPACT_ATOMS: atom_id res chain seq x y z
N MET A 1 -17.98 29.97 -50.05
CA MET A 1 -17.55 28.63 -49.58
C MET A 1 -16.04 28.70 -49.43
N ASN A 2 -15.56 28.87 -48.20
CA ASN A 2 -14.16 29.13 -47.85
C ASN A 2 -13.56 27.81 -47.34
N ARG A 3 -12.45 27.34 -47.92
CA ARG A 3 -11.64 26.27 -47.31
C ARG A 3 -10.19 26.47 -47.71
N ASN A 4 -9.44 27.09 -46.79
CA ASN A 4 -7.99 27.15 -46.79
C ASN A 4 -7.43 25.72 -46.65
N ASP A 5 -6.71 25.27 -47.67
CA ASP A 5 -5.71 24.22 -47.55
C ASP A 5 -4.36 24.88 -47.28
N ASP A 6 -4.09 25.21 -46.01
CA ASP A 6 -2.75 25.50 -45.50
C ASP A 6 -2.43 24.45 -44.44
N SER A 7 -2.16 23.23 -44.90
CA SER A 7 -1.58 22.16 -44.09
C SER A 7 -0.12 21.96 -44.50
N ASP A 8 0.69 22.99 -44.28
CA ASP A 8 2.15 22.87 -44.32
C ASP A 8 2.65 22.33 -42.97
N ALA A 9 2.93 21.03 -43.00
CA ALA A 9 3.51 20.28 -41.93
C ALA A 9 4.96 20.75 -41.65
N ARG A 10 5.18 21.44 -40.52
CA ARG A 10 6.44 21.33 -39.76
C ARG A 10 6.23 21.57 -38.26
N PRO A 11 6.27 20.50 -37.43
CA PRO A 11 6.68 20.66 -36.05
C PRO A 11 7.73 19.60 -35.71
N GLY A 12 9.00 19.98 -35.77
CA GLY A 12 10.08 19.06 -35.41
C GLY A 12 11.47 19.68 -35.32
N GLY A 13 11.56 21.01 -35.25
CA GLY A 13 12.79 21.65 -34.83
C GLY A 13 12.82 21.66 -33.31
N SER A 14 13.34 20.60 -32.69
CA SER A 14 13.70 20.59 -31.28
C SER A 14 14.73 21.70 -31.07
N ARG A 15 14.28 22.91 -30.73
CA ARG A 15 15.18 23.95 -30.26
C ARG A 15 15.96 23.31 -29.10
N PRO A 16 17.30 23.31 -29.11
CA PRO A 16 18.06 22.81 -27.98
C PRO A 16 17.52 23.54 -26.75
N HIS A 17 17.01 22.78 -25.78
CA HIS A 17 16.50 23.32 -24.52
C HIS A 17 17.69 23.97 -23.82
N ARG A 18 17.92 25.26 -24.08
CA ARG A 18 18.89 26.03 -23.32
C ARG A 18 18.33 26.08 -21.91
N PRO A 19 19.05 25.56 -20.90
CA PRO A 19 18.57 25.66 -19.54
C PRO A 19 18.32 27.12 -19.24
N HIS A 20 17.16 27.42 -18.63
CA HIS A 20 16.85 28.77 -18.18
C HIS A 20 18.06 29.28 -17.36
N PRO A 21 18.55 30.50 -17.57
CA PRO A 21 19.76 31.00 -16.90
C PRO A 21 19.67 30.87 -15.37
N GLU A 22 18.47 30.95 -14.80
CA GLU A 22 18.18 30.70 -13.39
C GLU A 22 18.36 29.22 -12.98
N ALA A 23 17.94 28.28 -13.82
CA ALA A 23 18.15 26.84 -13.58
C ALA A 23 19.64 26.49 -13.62
N ALA A 24 20.40 27.12 -14.51
CA ALA A 24 21.85 26.96 -14.57
C ALA A 24 22.54 27.56 -13.33
N ALA A 25 22.04 28.68 -12.80
CA ALA A 25 22.53 29.27 -11.55
C ALA A 25 22.21 28.37 -10.34
N ALA A 26 20.97 27.88 -10.23
CA ALA A 26 20.54 26.98 -9.16
C ALA A 26 21.35 25.67 -9.15
N ALA A 27 21.65 25.10 -10.33
CA ALA A 27 22.49 23.91 -10.43
C ALA A 27 23.92 24.15 -9.94
N ARG A 28 24.51 25.33 -10.24
CA ARG A 28 25.84 25.71 -9.72
C ARG A 28 25.82 25.90 -8.20
N GLU A 29 24.77 26.51 -7.67
CA GLU A 29 24.62 26.68 -6.22
C GLU A 29 24.43 25.35 -5.50
N TRP A 30 23.63 24.44 -6.06
CA TRP A 30 23.45 23.10 -5.52
C TRP A 30 24.76 22.31 -5.50
N ALA A 31 25.55 22.36 -6.58
CA ALA A 31 26.85 21.70 -6.66
C ALA A 31 27.83 22.22 -5.59
N LEU A 32 27.84 23.54 -5.33
CA LEU A 32 28.65 24.13 -4.26
C LEU A 32 28.22 23.65 -2.87
N GLN A 33 26.92 23.50 -2.63
CA GLN A 33 26.39 22.99 -1.37
C GLN A 33 26.78 21.52 -1.15
N GLU A 34 26.70 20.68 -2.17
CA GLU A 34 27.11 19.28 -2.01
C GLU A 34 28.60 19.10 -1.85
N ARG A 35 29.41 19.89 -2.58
CA ARG A 35 30.86 19.93 -2.37
C ARG A 35 31.20 20.34 -0.94
N ALA A 36 30.54 21.37 -0.41
CA ALA A 36 30.73 21.80 0.97
C ALA A 36 30.39 20.67 1.98
N ARG A 37 29.29 19.94 1.77
CA ARG A 37 28.92 18.81 2.63
C ARG A 37 29.91 17.65 2.54
N GLU A 38 30.41 17.35 1.35
CA GLU A 38 31.43 16.31 1.14
C GLU A 38 32.78 16.66 1.76
N ASP A 39 33.22 17.90 1.59
CA ASP A 39 34.47 18.40 2.18
C ASP A 39 34.42 18.40 3.70
N GLU A 40 33.27 18.75 4.28
CA GLU A 40 33.06 18.67 5.73
C GLU A 40 33.00 17.22 6.23
N ARG A 41 32.42 16.28 5.46
CA ARG A 41 32.48 14.84 5.79
C ARG A 41 33.91 14.29 5.76
N ARG A 42 34.74 14.76 4.84
CA ARG A 42 36.13 14.30 4.65
C ARG A 42 37.13 15.05 5.52
N GLY A 43 36.71 16.07 6.27
CA GLY A 43 37.60 16.88 7.10
C GLY A 43 38.62 17.69 6.29
N ALA A 44 38.30 18.06 5.05
CA ALA A 44 39.21 18.80 4.18
C ALA A 44 39.54 20.17 4.81
N PRO A 45 40.77 20.70 4.65
CA PRO A 45 41.12 22.04 5.13
C PRO A 45 40.25 23.10 4.46
N MET A 46 40.00 24.21 5.16
CA MET A 46 39.20 25.30 4.61
C MET A 46 40.08 26.13 3.67
N SER A 47 39.69 26.26 2.40
CA SER A 47 40.39 27.11 1.43
C SER A 47 39.90 28.56 1.57
N GLU A 48 40.84 29.50 1.57
CA GLU A 48 40.56 30.94 1.57
C GLU A 48 40.10 31.46 0.20
N ASP A 49 40.33 30.68 -0.86
CA ASP A 49 40.05 31.05 -2.25
C ASP A 49 38.56 30.95 -2.60
N GLU A 50 37.76 30.21 -1.81
CA GLU A 50 36.34 29.97 -2.06
C GLU A 50 35.46 30.37 -0.85
N PRO A 51 35.21 31.67 -0.61
CA PRO A 51 34.48 32.15 0.58
C PRO A 51 33.03 31.65 0.66
N ARG A 52 32.36 31.45 -0.48
CA ARG A 52 31.00 30.85 -0.53
C ARG A 52 31.00 29.39 -0.08
N LEU A 53 32.03 28.62 -0.43
CA LEU A 53 32.17 27.22 0.01
C LEU A 53 32.38 27.16 1.53
N ALA A 54 33.22 28.04 2.07
CA ALA A 54 33.45 28.16 3.51
C ALA A 54 32.14 28.48 4.29
N GLN A 55 31.31 29.37 3.78
CA GLN A 55 29.99 29.67 4.37
C GLN A 55 29.07 28.46 4.42
N TYR A 56 28.96 27.69 3.33
CA TYR A 56 28.15 26.47 3.31
C TYR A 56 28.69 25.39 4.23
N ARG A 57 30.02 25.31 4.42
CA ARG A 57 30.62 24.41 5.41
C ARG A 57 30.23 24.79 6.84
N LEU A 58 30.31 26.07 7.20
CA LEU A 58 29.86 26.56 8.50
C LEU A 58 28.37 26.27 8.74
N LEU A 59 27.53 26.50 7.73
CA LEU A 59 26.10 26.19 7.80
C LEU A 59 25.86 24.68 8.01
N SER A 60 26.53 23.83 7.24
CA SER A 60 26.39 22.38 7.39
C SER A 60 26.88 21.87 8.76
N ARG A 61 27.92 22.47 9.32
CA ARG A 61 28.40 22.21 10.68
C ARG A 61 27.39 22.66 11.73
N ALA A 62 26.81 23.84 11.58
CA ALA A 62 25.78 24.35 12.49
C ALA A 62 24.52 23.48 12.48
N LEU A 63 24.07 23.02 11.30
CA LEU A 63 22.94 22.10 11.17
C LEU A 63 23.22 20.71 11.73
N ARG A 64 24.50 20.30 11.74
CA ARG A 64 24.95 19.02 12.33
C ARG A 64 25.22 19.08 13.82
N ALA A 65 25.27 20.26 14.41
CA ALA A 65 25.26 20.42 15.85
C ALA A 65 23.80 20.54 16.27
N PRO A 66 23.04 19.43 16.44
CA PRO A 66 21.72 19.55 17.03
C PRO A 66 21.91 20.23 18.39
N PRO A 67 21.03 21.17 18.79
CA PRO A 67 20.92 21.49 20.19
C PRO A 67 20.70 20.16 20.92
N MET A 68 21.68 19.78 21.74
CA MET A 68 21.68 18.55 22.53
C MET A 68 20.69 18.70 23.68
N GLU A 69 19.44 19.07 23.39
CA GLU A 69 18.38 18.85 24.35
C GLU A 69 18.25 17.34 24.51
N PRO A 70 18.44 16.83 25.74
CA PRO A 70 18.44 15.39 25.97
C PRO A 70 17.08 14.85 25.55
N ILE A 71 17.09 13.91 24.62
CA ILE A 71 15.89 13.18 24.23
C ILE A 71 15.31 12.55 25.51
N PRO A 72 14.04 12.82 25.84
CA PRO A 72 13.46 12.33 27.08
C PRO A 72 13.50 10.79 27.11
N TYR A 73 13.75 10.25 28.30
CA TYR A 73 13.78 8.81 28.51
C TYR A 73 12.46 8.16 28.03
N GLY A 74 12.56 7.07 27.27
CA GLY A 74 11.38 6.38 26.72
C GLY A 74 10.73 7.06 25.50
N PHE A 75 11.36 8.07 24.88
CA PHE A 75 10.85 8.65 23.62
C PHE A 75 10.61 7.58 22.54
N ALA A 76 11.59 6.70 22.32
CA ALA A 76 11.47 5.62 21.35
C ALA A 76 10.29 4.68 21.67
N GLU A 77 10.06 4.39 22.95
CA GLU A 77 8.93 3.56 23.40
C GLU A 77 7.58 4.27 23.20
N GLN A 78 7.51 5.59 23.45
CA GLN A 78 6.31 6.38 23.17
C GLN A 78 6.01 6.47 21.68
N VAL A 79 7.04 6.64 20.85
CA VAL A 79 6.90 6.64 19.38
C VAL A 79 6.47 5.26 18.88
N ALA A 80 7.09 4.18 19.38
CA ALA A 80 6.71 2.81 19.03
C ALA A 80 5.25 2.51 19.40
N ARG A 81 4.81 2.86 20.61
CA ARG A 81 3.41 2.70 21.03
C ARG A 81 2.45 3.49 20.14
N ARG A 82 2.80 4.73 19.76
CA ARG A 82 1.97 5.54 18.86
C ARG A 82 1.91 4.95 17.45
N ALA A 83 3.03 4.47 16.92
CA ALA A 83 3.09 3.84 15.61
C ALA A 83 2.25 2.56 15.56
N GLN A 84 2.33 1.73 16.61
CA GLN A 84 1.54 0.51 16.71
C GLN A 84 0.03 0.81 16.84
N ALA A 85 -0.36 1.77 17.67
CA ALA A 85 -1.76 2.19 17.79
C ALA A 85 -2.32 2.76 16.47
N ALA A 86 -1.51 3.51 15.72
CA ALA A 86 -1.90 4.03 14.41
C ALA A 86 -2.06 2.92 13.36
N ALA A 87 -1.18 1.92 13.38
CA ALA A 87 -1.28 0.75 12.50
C ALA A 87 -2.55 -0.06 12.80
N GLU A 88 -2.84 -0.34 14.08
CA GLU A 88 -4.02 -1.10 14.49
C GLU A 88 -5.35 -0.37 14.16
N ALA A 89 -5.37 0.96 14.27
CA ALA A 89 -6.56 1.76 13.99
C ALA A 89 -6.93 1.80 12.50
N GLY A 90 -5.95 1.95 11.60
CA GLY A 90 -6.19 1.96 10.15
C GLY A 90 -6.73 0.61 9.65
N ASP A 91 -6.14 -0.45 10.18
CA ASP A 91 -6.47 -1.84 9.90
C ASP A 91 -7.89 -2.25 10.35
N GLY A 92 -8.40 -1.66 11.44
CA GLY A 92 -9.71 -1.97 11.99
C GLY A 92 -10.87 -1.58 11.06
N ILE A 93 -10.81 -0.37 10.50
CA ILE A 93 -11.85 0.17 9.61
C ILE A 93 -11.86 -0.60 8.29
N GLU A 94 -10.70 -0.87 7.70
CA GLU A 94 -10.60 -1.63 6.46
C GLU A 94 -11.19 -3.04 6.62
N ARG A 95 -10.81 -3.76 7.68
CA ARG A 95 -11.38 -5.08 7.97
C ARG A 95 -12.88 -5.03 8.20
N TRP A 96 -13.39 -3.99 8.85
CA TRP A 96 -14.82 -3.82 9.05
C TRP A 96 -15.55 -3.59 7.72
N LEU A 97 -15.01 -2.73 6.85
CA LEU A 97 -15.56 -2.46 5.52
C LEU A 97 -15.55 -3.70 4.63
N GLN A 98 -14.44 -4.46 4.64
CA GLN A 98 -14.33 -5.74 3.93
C GLN A 98 -15.36 -6.76 4.43
N ARG A 99 -15.56 -6.86 5.74
CA ARG A 99 -16.59 -7.76 6.31
C ARG A 99 -17.99 -7.38 5.86
N LEU A 100 -18.32 -6.08 5.88
CA LEU A 100 -19.62 -5.62 5.39
C LEU A 100 -19.80 -5.89 3.90
N LEU A 101 -18.77 -5.65 3.09
CA LEU A 101 -18.81 -5.91 1.65
C LEU A 101 -19.01 -7.40 1.35
N LEU A 102 -18.28 -8.27 2.06
CA LEU A 102 -18.44 -9.72 1.93
C LEU A 102 -19.83 -10.19 2.37
N LEU A 103 -20.36 -9.65 3.47
CA LEU A 103 -21.68 -10.00 3.97
C LEU A 103 -22.76 -9.52 2.99
N GLY A 104 -22.64 -8.29 2.49
CA GLY A 104 -23.52 -7.76 1.44
C GLY A 104 -23.48 -8.59 0.17
N LEU A 105 -22.29 -8.98 -0.29
CA LEU A 105 -22.12 -9.84 -1.47
C LEU A 105 -22.72 -11.23 -1.24
N ALA A 106 -22.55 -11.82 -0.07
CA ALA A 106 -23.14 -13.10 0.28
C ALA A 106 -24.67 -13.05 0.28
N VAL A 107 -25.26 -12.01 0.88
CA VAL A 107 -26.71 -11.78 0.89
C VAL A 107 -27.25 -11.54 -0.52
N ALA A 108 -26.58 -10.70 -1.31
CA ALA A 108 -26.97 -10.43 -2.70
C ALA A 108 -26.91 -11.71 -3.54
N GLY A 109 -25.82 -12.47 -3.46
CA GLY A 109 -25.66 -13.76 -4.12
C GLY A 109 -26.76 -14.76 -3.72
N ALA A 110 -27.03 -14.90 -2.43
CA ALA A 110 -28.11 -15.77 -1.95
C ALA A 110 -29.47 -15.33 -2.48
N SER A 111 -29.73 -14.01 -2.51
CA SER A 111 -30.99 -13.47 -3.02
C SER A 111 -31.19 -13.75 -4.50
N LEU A 112 -30.13 -13.68 -5.32
CA LEU A 112 -30.18 -14.03 -6.74
C LEU A 112 -30.41 -15.53 -6.96
N ILE A 113 -29.74 -16.37 -6.18
CA ILE A 113 -29.91 -17.84 -6.24
C ILE A 113 -31.36 -18.21 -5.94
N VAL A 114 -31.93 -17.66 -4.87
CA VAL A 114 -33.32 -17.93 -4.44
C VAL A 114 -34.32 -17.32 -5.43
N GLY A 115 -34.09 -16.09 -5.87
CA GLY A 115 -34.98 -15.39 -6.81
C GLY A 115 -35.03 -16.02 -8.20
N GLY A 116 -33.91 -16.53 -8.70
CA GLY A 116 -33.84 -17.23 -9.99
C GLY A 116 -34.14 -18.73 -9.90
N ALA A 117 -34.36 -19.28 -8.70
CA ALA A 117 -34.45 -20.73 -8.48
C ALA A 117 -35.48 -21.40 -9.40
N SER A 118 -36.64 -20.80 -9.62
CA SER A 118 -37.68 -21.38 -10.47
C SER A 118 -37.24 -21.61 -11.93
N GLU A 119 -36.28 -20.83 -12.42
CA GLU A 119 -35.84 -20.88 -13.82
C GLU A 119 -34.77 -21.96 -14.05
N TRP A 120 -33.82 -22.12 -13.12
CA TRP A 120 -32.69 -23.05 -13.30
C TRP A 120 -32.82 -24.35 -12.47
N TRP A 121 -33.55 -24.34 -11.36
CA TRP A 121 -33.72 -25.49 -10.46
C TRP A 121 -34.29 -26.72 -11.16
N PRO A 122 -35.32 -26.63 -12.03
CA PRO A 122 -35.84 -27.81 -12.72
C PRO A 122 -34.80 -28.51 -13.61
N GLY A 123 -33.91 -27.74 -14.25
CA GLY A 123 -32.82 -28.29 -15.06
C GLY A 123 -31.77 -29.02 -14.21
N VAL A 124 -31.47 -28.48 -13.04
CA VAL A 124 -30.56 -29.12 -12.06
C VAL A 124 -31.18 -30.37 -11.46
N ASP A 125 -32.46 -30.35 -11.08
CA ASP A 125 -33.19 -31.53 -10.57
C ASP A 125 -33.24 -32.64 -11.63
N ALA A 126 -33.53 -32.29 -12.89
CA ALA A 126 -33.51 -33.23 -14.00
C ALA A 126 -32.12 -33.85 -14.23
N ALA A 127 -31.05 -33.08 -14.08
CA ALA A 127 -29.68 -33.58 -14.18
C ALA A 127 -29.31 -34.48 -12.98
N LEU A 128 -29.71 -34.12 -11.76
CA LEU A 128 -29.48 -34.92 -10.55
C LEU A 128 -30.19 -36.28 -10.63
N ARG A 129 -31.43 -36.31 -11.14
CA ARG A 129 -32.20 -37.56 -11.30
C ARG A 129 -31.58 -38.53 -12.31
N ARG A 130 -30.73 -38.07 -13.21
CA ARG A 130 -29.97 -38.93 -14.15
C ARG A 130 -28.78 -39.61 -13.48
N LEU A 131 -28.32 -39.10 -12.34
CA LEU A 131 -27.23 -39.72 -11.58
C LEU A 131 -27.77 -40.87 -10.71
N PRO A 132 -26.95 -41.91 -10.48
CA PRO A 132 -27.24 -42.93 -9.48
C PRO A 132 -27.49 -42.30 -8.10
N SER A 133 -28.56 -42.74 -7.43
CA SER A 133 -28.96 -42.24 -6.10
C SER A 133 -27.86 -42.35 -5.03
N GLY A 134 -26.98 -43.35 -5.16
CA GLY A 134 -25.78 -43.48 -4.32
C GLY A 134 -24.83 -42.29 -4.43
N ILE A 135 -24.59 -41.77 -5.63
CA ILE A 135 -23.66 -40.64 -5.84
C ILE A 135 -24.27 -39.35 -5.27
N VAL A 136 -25.58 -39.14 -5.47
CA VAL A 136 -26.29 -37.96 -4.95
C VAL A 136 -26.29 -37.96 -3.41
N SER A 137 -26.57 -39.11 -2.78
CA SER A 137 -26.63 -39.23 -1.31
C SER A 137 -25.26 -39.09 -0.65
N TRP A 138 -24.23 -39.78 -1.14
CA TRP A 138 -22.87 -39.65 -0.63
C TRP A 138 -22.27 -38.27 -0.93
N GLY A 139 -22.57 -37.69 -2.10
CA GLY A 139 -22.15 -36.35 -2.46
C GLY A 139 -22.78 -35.28 -1.57
N ALA A 140 -24.07 -35.38 -1.29
CA ALA A 140 -24.75 -34.48 -0.36
C ALA A 140 -24.20 -34.59 1.06
N LEU A 141 -23.93 -35.81 1.55
CA LEU A 141 -23.34 -36.03 2.87
C LEU A 141 -21.91 -35.46 2.95
N ALA A 142 -21.08 -35.70 1.94
CA ALA A 142 -19.73 -35.15 1.86
C ALA A 142 -19.77 -33.61 1.81
N GLY A 143 -20.66 -33.05 0.99
CA GLY A 143 -20.89 -31.60 0.91
C GLY A 143 -21.32 -31.02 2.26
N ALA A 144 -22.27 -31.65 2.95
CA ALA A 144 -22.72 -31.24 4.27
C ALA A 144 -21.59 -31.29 5.31
N CYS A 145 -20.77 -32.35 5.29
CA CYS A 145 -19.63 -32.49 6.19
C CYS A 145 -18.56 -31.41 5.93
N CYS A 146 -18.24 -31.12 4.67
CA CYS A 146 -17.32 -30.05 4.29
C CYS A 146 -17.86 -28.67 4.71
N LEU A 147 -19.14 -28.40 4.46
CA LEU A 147 -19.78 -27.14 4.87
C LEU A 147 -19.78 -26.97 6.38
N LEU A 148 -20.05 -28.04 7.13
CA LEU A 148 -20.04 -28.00 8.59
C LEU A 148 -18.62 -27.77 9.13
N SER A 149 -17.62 -28.43 8.54
CA SER A 149 -16.20 -28.26 8.89
C SER A 149 -15.70 -26.83 8.61
N TRP A 150 -16.05 -26.29 7.44
CA TRP A 150 -15.70 -24.91 7.07
C TRP A 150 -16.49 -23.88 7.87
N GLY A 151 -17.77 -24.14 8.15
CA GLY A 151 -18.59 -23.29 9.00
C GLY A 151 -18.07 -23.25 10.42
N TRP A 152 -17.72 -24.41 11.00
CA TRP A 152 -17.13 -24.50 12.33
C TRP A 152 -15.78 -23.78 12.42
N SER A 153 -14.89 -23.98 11.44
CA SER A 153 -13.60 -23.27 11.39
C SER A 153 -13.76 -21.76 11.14
N ALA A 154 -14.80 -21.32 10.44
CA ALA A 154 -15.11 -19.89 10.31
C ALA A 154 -15.62 -19.31 11.64
N VAL A 155 -16.51 -20.02 12.34
CA VAL A 155 -17.02 -19.62 13.66
C VAL A 155 -15.91 -19.60 14.70
N ALA A 156 -15.09 -20.66 14.80
CA ALA A 156 -13.98 -20.75 15.75
C ALA A 156 -12.96 -19.61 15.58
N ARG A 157 -12.66 -19.24 14.33
CA ARG A 157 -11.82 -18.07 14.00
C ARG A 157 -12.50 -16.75 14.34
N ALA A 158 -13.81 -16.64 14.14
CA ALA A 158 -14.57 -15.42 14.44
C ALA A 158 -14.74 -15.19 15.96
N THR A 159 -14.85 -16.25 16.76
CA THR A 159 -15.00 -16.18 18.23
C THR A 159 -13.68 -16.23 18.98
N GLY A 160 -12.55 -16.40 18.29
CA GLY A 160 -11.22 -16.46 18.91
C GLY A 160 -11.00 -17.70 19.79
N LEU A 161 -11.72 -18.79 19.52
CA LEU A 161 -11.64 -20.03 20.31
C LEU A 161 -10.47 -20.95 19.91
N GLU A 162 -9.61 -20.51 18.98
CA GLU A 162 -8.41 -21.26 18.58
C GLU A 162 -7.44 -21.40 19.77
N PRO A 163 -7.21 -22.61 20.30
CA PRO A 163 -6.21 -22.84 21.33
C PRO A 163 -4.82 -22.78 20.69
N GLY A 164 -4.06 -21.72 20.99
CA GLY A 164 -2.60 -21.81 21.05
C GLY A 164 -1.83 -21.78 19.73
N ALA A 165 -1.72 -20.60 19.12
CA ALA A 165 -0.51 -20.23 18.36
C ALA A 165 0.61 -19.68 19.28
N SER A 166 0.39 -19.63 20.59
CA SER A 166 1.34 -19.11 21.59
C SER A 166 2.32 -20.17 22.16
N ALA A 167 2.25 -21.43 21.73
CA ALA A 167 3.07 -22.52 22.30
C ALA A 167 4.26 -23.00 21.44
N ARG A 168 4.53 -22.37 20.28
CA ARG A 168 5.67 -22.74 19.41
C ARG A 168 6.87 -21.78 19.45
N ALA A 169 6.86 -20.83 20.37
CA ALA A 169 7.99 -19.94 20.65
C ALA A 169 8.31 -19.98 22.15
N ALA A 170 8.83 -21.11 22.60
CA ALA A 170 9.55 -21.26 23.86
C ALA A 170 10.68 -22.27 23.65
#